data_AF-A0A957BI63-F1
#
_entry.id   AF-A0A957BI63-F1
#
_cell.length_a   1.000
_cell.length_b   1.000
_cell.length_c   1.000
_cell.angle_alpha   90.00
_cell.angle_beta   90.00
_cell.angle_gamma   90.00
#
_symmetry.space_group_name_H-M   'P 1'
#
loop_
_entity.id
_entity.type
_entity.pdbx_description
1 polymer ?
#
loop_
_entity_poly.entity_id
_entity_poly.type
_entity_poly.pdbx_seq_one_letter_code
_entity_poly.pdbx_strand_id
1 'polypeptide(L)'
;LQNMYDAGAGDCFDVLAAQGYGLRSGPTDRRLSITQVNYQRHVYYRDMMVANGDAHKPIWLSEMAWNAILDAELPADQITQYGEYGLNTQDEAARWTPLAYQRAAEEWPWIGQIDYWFFTRPDPFEADQAFYYFRMVEPDYSPEEPTFTPLPVYGSMRDYIAGMTAHPVLYRGVHQAESWEITTEGELPDPTLGVKETAEGAQFGEAISTRIVTFTSFGTDTHIRVKAANGVVSVYRDGSDTPVDISPSDDWQDVTLDYSILPEEHSFRVTTLRNNFLLDSVTVDNRVWWNLLPFVFMGAGLVTML
;
A
#
# COMPACT_ATOMS: atom_id res chain seq x y z
N LEU A 1 10.41 21.01 5.71
CA LEU A 1 9.29 20.96 4.75
C LEU A 1 8.55 22.29 4.69
N GLN A 2 7.95 22.81 5.77
CA GLN A 2 7.21 24.09 5.69
C GLN A 2 8.03 25.26 5.10
N ASN A 3 9.26 25.49 5.57
CA ASN A 3 10.11 26.52 4.97
C ASN A 3 10.38 26.33 3.46
N MET A 4 10.34 25.09 2.96
CA MET A 4 10.46 24.81 1.52
C MET A 4 9.17 25.19 0.80
N TYR A 5 8.01 24.87 1.38
CA TYR A 5 6.72 25.30 0.86
C TYR A 5 6.59 26.82 0.82
N ASP A 6 6.99 27.52 1.89
CA ASP A 6 6.99 28.99 1.95
C ASP A 6 7.89 29.61 0.87
N ALA A 7 8.89 28.85 0.40
CA ALA A 7 9.78 29.23 -0.69
C ALA A 7 9.30 28.78 -2.08
N GLY A 8 8.09 28.20 -2.20
CA GLY A 8 7.48 27.79 -3.47
C GLY A 8 7.81 26.36 -3.91
N ALA A 9 8.37 25.51 -3.03
CA ALA A 9 8.73 24.14 -3.42
C ALA A 9 7.53 23.28 -3.84
N GLY A 10 6.30 23.63 -3.46
CA GLY A 10 5.09 22.92 -3.88
C GLY A 10 4.99 22.77 -5.40
N ASP A 11 5.39 23.78 -6.17
CA ASP A 11 5.32 23.70 -7.64
C ASP A 11 6.50 22.94 -8.27
N CYS A 12 7.42 22.43 -7.46
CA CYS A 12 8.70 21.86 -7.91
C CYS A 12 8.81 20.34 -7.75
N PHE A 13 7.79 19.67 -7.19
CA PHE A 13 7.79 18.22 -7.06
C PHE A 13 6.38 17.62 -7.20
N ASP A 14 6.34 16.43 -7.80
CA ASP A 14 5.14 15.61 -7.92
C ASP A 14 5.00 14.63 -6.75
N VAL A 15 6.13 14.21 -6.16
CA VAL A 15 6.22 13.22 -5.09
C VAL A 15 7.20 13.68 -4.03
N LEU A 16 6.84 13.54 -2.75
CA LEU A 16 7.77 13.74 -1.65
C LEU A 16 8.50 12.43 -1.33
N ALA A 17 9.81 12.39 -1.50
CA ALA A 17 10.63 11.28 -0.99
C ALA A 17 10.86 11.42 0.51
N ALA A 18 10.76 10.31 1.24
CA ALA A 18 11.02 10.24 2.66
C ALA A 18 11.73 8.93 3.03
N GLN A 19 12.49 8.95 4.13
CA GLN A 19 13.01 7.74 4.74
C GLN A 19 11.91 7.01 5.49
N GLY A 20 11.91 5.68 5.38
CA GLY A 20 11.07 4.75 6.13
C GLY A 20 11.83 4.02 7.24
N TYR A 21 12.89 4.62 7.80
CA TYR A 21 13.68 3.96 8.84
C TYR A 21 12.88 3.70 10.12
N GLY A 22 12.88 2.45 10.57
CA GLY A 22 12.25 2.07 11.83
C GLY A 22 13.05 2.47 13.08
N LEU A 23 14.36 2.65 12.93
CA LEU A 23 15.31 3.12 13.94
C LEU A 23 15.21 2.34 15.27
N ARG A 24 14.56 2.92 16.30
CA ARG A 24 14.59 2.44 17.70
C ARG A 24 13.27 1.83 18.18
N SER A 25 12.32 1.60 17.27
CA SER A 25 10.98 1.14 17.62
C SER A 25 10.38 0.28 16.51
N GLY A 26 9.45 -0.60 16.90
CA GLY A 26 8.70 -1.39 15.94
C GLY A 26 7.73 -0.56 15.06
N PRO A 27 7.15 -1.18 14.03
CA PRO A 27 6.33 -0.54 13.01
C PRO A 27 4.99 -0.05 13.55
N THR A 28 4.58 -0.50 14.74
CA THR A 28 3.33 -0.11 15.41
C THR A 28 3.52 1.02 16.41
N ASP A 29 4.73 1.57 16.56
CA ASP A 29 4.91 2.80 17.32
C ASP A 29 4.08 3.91 16.67
N ARG A 30 3.13 4.47 17.43
CA ARG A 30 2.22 5.56 17.01
C ARG A 30 2.62 6.94 17.52
N ARG A 31 3.77 7.05 18.20
CA ARG A 31 4.26 8.32 18.72
C ARG A 31 4.71 9.22 17.57
N LEU A 32 4.05 10.37 17.47
CA LEU A 32 4.46 11.47 16.63
C LEU A 32 5.26 12.45 17.50
N SER A 33 6.56 12.58 17.23
CA SER A 33 7.42 13.59 17.85
C SER A 33 8.32 14.26 16.82
N ILE A 34 8.57 15.56 17.00
CA ILE A 34 9.55 16.30 16.20
C ILE A 34 10.98 15.87 16.50
N THR A 35 11.24 15.37 17.72
CA THR A 35 12.58 14.98 18.21
C THR A 35 12.86 13.48 18.12
N GLN A 36 11.86 12.67 17.81
CA GLN A 36 12.03 11.22 17.64
C GLN A 36 11.53 10.82 16.25
N VAL A 37 12.39 10.13 15.51
CA VAL A 37 12.06 9.57 14.20
C VAL A 37 11.67 8.11 14.40
N ASN A 38 10.56 7.71 13.80
CA ASN A 38 10.12 6.33 13.67
C ASN A 38 9.49 6.14 12.30
N TYR A 39 9.06 4.91 12.02
CA TYR A 39 8.53 4.51 10.72
C TYR A 39 7.42 5.44 10.18
N GLN A 40 6.51 5.89 11.05
CA GLN A 40 5.37 6.72 10.64
C GLN A 40 5.70 8.22 10.49
N ARG A 41 6.96 8.65 10.61
CA ARG A 41 7.32 10.08 10.58
C ARG A 41 6.75 10.80 9.35
N HIS A 42 6.58 10.10 8.24
CA HIS A 42 5.92 10.62 7.05
C HIS A 42 4.51 11.17 7.30
N VAL A 43 3.81 10.79 8.37
CA VAL A 43 2.48 11.33 8.73
C VAL A 43 2.59 12.83 9.02
N TYR A 44 3.67 13.28 9.67
CA TYR A 44 3.91 14.72 9.83
C TYR A 44 4.12 15.41 8.49
N TYR A 45 4.83 14.77 7.55
CA TYR A 45 5.02 15.31 6.22
C TYR A 45 3.68 15.39 5.49
N ARG A 46 2.86 14.35 5.61
CA ARG A 46 1.52 14.30 5.03
C ARG A 46 0.63 15.41 5.55
N ASP A 47 0.58 15.65 6.85
CA ASP A 47 -0.21 16.74 7.44
C ASP A 47 0.22 18.11 6.90
N MET A 48 1.53 18.35 6.79
CA MET A 48 2.08 19.56 6.18
C MET A 48 1.71 19.66 4.69
N MET A 49 1.84 18.58 3.91
CA MET A 49 1.45 18.57 2.49
C MET A 49 -0.04 18.90 2.32
N VAL A 50 -0.93 18.28 3.11
CA VAL A 50 -2.37 18.54 3.08
C VAL A 50 -2.66 20.01 3.41
N ALA A 51 -2.03 20.56 4.45
CA ALA A 51 -2.22 21.96 4.84
C ALA A 51 -1.77 22.96 3.75
N ASN A 52 -0.84 22.56 2.88
CA ASN A 52 -0.35 23.35 1.75
C ASN A 52 -1.07 23.02 0.41
N GLY A 53 -2.16 22.24 0.43
CA GLY A 53 -2.96 21.93 -0.77
C GLY A 53 -2.49 20.71 -1.57
N ASP A 54 -1.43 20.03 -1.12
CA ASP A 54 -0.80 18.89 -1.80
C ASP A 54 -1.34 17.54 -1.33
N ALA A 55 -2.60 17.49 -0.89
CA ALA A 55 -3.24 16.22 -0.51
C ALA A 55 -3.28 15.19 -1.67
N HIS A 56 -3.24 15.66 -2.92
CA HIS A 56 -3.24 14.81 -4.10
C HIS A 56 -1.86 14.23 -4.44
N LYS A 57 -0.78 14.69 -3.80
CA LYS A 57 0.59 14.20 -4.06
C LYS A 57 0.95 13.04 -3.13
N PRO A 58 1.58 11.97 -3.65
CA PRO A 58 1.99 10.85 -2.84
C PRO A 58 3.31 11.13 -2.10
N ILE A 59 3.61 10.25 -1.15
CA ILE A 59 4.92 10.11 -0.51
C ILE A 59 5.50 8.78 -0.94
N TRP A 60 6.79 8.76 -1.29
CA TRP A 60 7.55 7.52 -1.49
C TRP A 60 8.51 7.32 -0.34
N LEU A 61 8.48 6.12 0.25
CA LEU A 61 9.48 5.70 1.21
C LEU A 61 10.64 5.09 0.44
N SER A 62 11.58 5.93 -0.01
CA SER A 62 12.69 5.50 -0.89
C SER A 62 13.71 4.58 -0.21
N GLU A 63 13.54 4.39 1.09
CA GLU A 63 14.63 4.10 2.01
C GLU A 63 14.06 3.49 3.31
N MET A 64 13.58 2.24 3.26
CA MET A 64 12.92 1.56 4.37
C MET A 64 13.69 0.32 4.85
N ALA A 65 14.02 0.26 6.15
CA ALA A 65 14.51 -0.93 6.82
C ALA A 65 14.68 -0.70 8.34
N TRP A 66 14.96 -1.78 9.07
CA TRP A 66 15.54 -1.76 10.42
C TRP A 66 16.99 -2.20 10.36
N ASN A 67 17.85 -1.46 11.06
CA ASN A 67 19.28 -1.74 11.09
C ASN A 67 19.58 -2.85 12.12
N ALA A 68 20.07 -4.00 11.66
CA ALA A 68 20.26 -5.21 12.45
C ALA A 68 21.66 -5.31 13.11
N ILE A 69 22.27 -4.18 13.46
CA ILE A 69 23.66 -4.07 13.96
C ILE A 69 23.92 -4.81 15.29
N LEU A 70 22.90 -5.21 16.05
CA LEU A 70 23.12 -5.97 17.28
C LEU A 70 23.64 -7.39 17.03
N ASP A 71 23.41 -7.93 15.84
CA ASP A 71 23.96 -9.23 15.39
C ASP A 71 25.21 -9.05 14.51
N ALA A 72 25.87 -7.90 14.60
CA ALA A 72 27.13 -7.66 13.89
C ALA A 72 28.24 -8.61 14.38
N GLU A 73 29.05 -9.12 13.45
CA GLU A 73 30.24 -9.90 13.77
C GLU A 73 31.36 -9.04 14.37
N LEU A 74 31.42 -7.77 13.96
CA LEU A 74 32.38 -6.81 14.48
C LEU A 74 31.93 -6.26 15.85
N PRO A 75 32.86 -6.11 16.81
CA PRO A 75 32.60 -5.39 18.05
C PRO A 75 32.12 -3.94 17.80
N ALA A 76 31.29 -3.43 18.70
CA ALA A 76 30.69 -2.09 18.56
C ALA A 76 31.72 -0.95 18.42
N ASP A 77 32.88 -1.07 19.05
CA ASP A 77 33.98 -0.10 18.97
C ASP A 77 34.76 -0.14 17.66
N GLN A 78 34.50 -1.14 16.81
CA GLN A 78 35.07 -1.28 15.47
C GLN A 78 34.10 -0.87 14.35
N ILE A 79 32.87 -0.47 14.70
CA ILE A 79 31.87 -0.05 13.71
C ILE A 79 31.69 1.46 13.77
N THR A 80 31.96 2.12 12.65
CA THR A 80 31.73 3.55 12.44
C THR A 80 30.24 3.85 12.51
N GLN A 81 29.86 4.90 13.25
CA GLN A 81 28.46 5.33 13.45
C GLN A 81 27.57 4.29 14.17
N TYR A 82 28.17 3.45 15.02
CA TYR A 82 27.42 2.45 15.79
C TYR A 82 26.22 3.07 16.52
N GLY A 83 25.02 2.55 16.22
CA GLY A 83 23.76 2.98 16.84
C GLY A 83 23.12 4.26 16.26
N GLU A 84 23.66 4.86 15.20
CA GLU A 84 23.08 6.02 14.51
C GLU A 84 21.72 5.67 13.87
N TYR A 85 21.62 4.48 13.28
CA TYR A 85 20.42 3.97 12.59
C TYR A 85 19.52 3.08 13.45
N GLY A 86 19.62 3.24 14.78
CA GLY A 86 18.98 2.35 15.73
C GLY A 86 19.84 1.15 16.11
N LEU A 87 19.30 0.32 17.00
CA LEU A 87 19.96 -0.85 17.58
C LEU A 87 18.94 -1.98 17.57
N ASN A 88 18.91 -2.75 16.50
CA ASN A 88 17.99 -3.86 16.36
C ASN A 88 18.75 -5.15 16.05
N THR A 89 18.07 -6.26 16.28
CA THR A 89 18.48 -7.60 15.87
C THR A 89 17.94 -7.94 14.48
N GLN A 90 18.49 -8.98 13.85
CA GLN A 90 17.98 -9.58 12.62
C GLN A 90 16.57 -10.14 12.82
N ASP A 91 16.26 -10.68 14.01
CA ASP A 91 14.90 -11.14 14.35
C ASP A 91 13.91 -9.98 14.38
N GLU A 92 14.27 -8.87 15.02
CA GLU A 92 13.44 -7.67 15.02
C GLU A 92 13.22 -7.15 13.61
N ALA A 93 14.28 -7.01 12.81
CA ALA A 93 14.17 -6.57 11.42
C ALA A 93 13.26 -7.51 10.59
N ALA A 94 13.40 -8.82 10.74
CA ALA A 94 12.61 -9.81 10.03
C ALA A 94 11.13 -9.81 10.45
N ARG A 95 10.83 -9.68 11.74
CA ARG A 95 9.44 -9.62 12.20
C ARG A 95 8.76 -8.29 11.86
N TRP A 96 9.49 -7.19 11.88
CA TRP A 96 8.92 -5.87 11.73
C TRP A 96 8.75 -5.42 10.29
N THR A 97 9.63 -5.84 9.38
CA THR A 97 9.58 -5.38 7.98
C THR A 97 8.25 -5.75 7.29
N PRO A 98 7.74 -7.00 7.34
CA PRO A 98 6.42 -7.33 6.78
C PRO A 98 5.27 -6.56 7.42
N LEU A 99 5.30 -6.37 8.75
CA LEU A 99 4.27 -5.61 9.46
C LEU A 99 4.27 -4.12 9.05
N ALA A 100 5.42 -3.58 8.68
CA ALA A 100 5.57 -2.22 8.19
C ALA A 100 4.85 -2.05 6.84
N TYR A 101 5.15 -2.92 5.87
CA TYR A 101 4.48 -2.94 4.56
C TYR A 101 2.97 -3.16 4.70
N GLN A 102 2.56 -4.12 5.54
CA GLN A 102 1.16 -4.40 5.80
C GLN A 102 0.44 -3.18 6.36
N ARG A 103 1.03 -2.53 7.37
CA ARG A 103 0.47 -1.32 7.96
C ARG A 103 0.36 -0.18 6.94
N ALA A 104 1.35 -0.01 6.07
CA ALA A 104 1.31 1.02 5.05
C ALA A 104 0.17 0.80 4.05
N ALA A 105 -0.04 -0.45 3.60
CA ALA A 105 -1.15 -0.81 2.74
C ALA A 105 -2.50 -0.52 3.41
N GLU A 106 -2.66 -0.90 4.69
CA GLU A 106 -3.91 -0.72 5.43
C GLU A 106 -4.22 0.74 5.79
N GLU A 107 -3.21 1.51 6.22
CA GLU A 107 -3.44 2.81 6.87
C GLU A 107 -3.18 4.01 5.97
N TRP A 108 -2.27 3.90 4.99
CA TRP A 108 -1.64 5.07 4.37
C TRP A 108 -1.80 5.10 2.84
N PRO A 109 -3.02 5.42 2.34
CA PRO A 109 -3.30 5.49 0.89
C PRO A 109 -2.49 6.54 0.14
N TRP A 110 -1.72 7.38 0.83
CA TRP A 110 -0.81 8.36 0.22
C TRP A 110 0.61 7.82 0.02
N ILE A 111 0.94 6.63 0.53
CA ILE A 111 2.23 5.99 0.29
C ILE A 111 2.15 5.25 -1.04
N GLY A 112 2.82 5.77 -2.06
CA GLY A 112 2.77 5.20 -3.41
C GLY A 112 3.82 4.11 -3.67
N GLN A 113 4.94 4.14 -2.95
CA GLN A 113 6.07 3.23 -3.13
C GLN A 113 6.82 3.09 -1.80
N ILE A 114 7.32 1.88 -1.54
CA ILE A 114 8.25 1.60 -0.43
C ILE A 114 9.40 0.76 -0.95
N ASP A 115 10.57 1.36 -1.02
CA ASP A 115 11.81 0.71 -1.41
C ASP A 115 12.54 0.21 -0.16
N TYR A 116 12.79 -1.10 -0.11
CA TYR A 116 13.68 -1.65 0.91
C TYR A 116 15.11 -1.15 0.65
N TRP A 117 15.79 -0.70 1.69
CA TRP A 117 17.01 0.10 1.57
C TRP A 117 18.10 -0.49 0.64
N PHE A 118 18.44 -1.78 0.75
CA PHE A 118 19.18 -2.49 -0.31
C PHE A 118 19.22 -4.01 -0.11
N PHE A 119 19.49 -4.74 -1.20
CA PHE A 119 19.75 -6.18 -1.17
C PHE A 119 21.07 -6.51 -0.46
N THR A 120 22.20 -5.97 -0.93
CA THR A 120 23.53 -6.03 -0.28
C THR A 120 24.50 -4.99 -0.86
N ARG A 121 25.73 -4.91 -0.34
CA ARG A 121 26.80 -4.03 -0.86
C ARG A 121 27.57 -4.67 -2.01
N PRO A 122 28.23 -3.89 -2.89
CA PRO A 122 29.01 -4.45 -3.99
C PRO A 122 30.35 -5.08 -3.55
N ASP A 123 30.85 -4.75 -2.36
CA ASP A 123 32.14 -5.20 -1.82
C ASP A 123 32.15 -5.12 -0.26
N PRO A 124 33.15 -5.71 0.44
CA PRO A 124 33.16 -5.75 1.90
C PRO A 124 33.75 -4.50 2.57
N PHE A 125 34.17 -3.46 1.83
CA PHE A 125 34.91 -2.33 2.41
C PHE A 125 34.07 -1.47 3.36
N GLU A 126 32.76 -1.66 3.37
CA GLU A 126 31.82 -0.92 4.22
C GLU A 126 31.27 -1.78 5.36
N ALA A 127 31.78 -3.01 5.55
CA ALA A 127 31.33 -3.90 6.62
C ALA A 127 31.57 -3.34 8.03
N ASP A 128 32.50 -2.38 8.16
CA ASP A 128 32.79 -1.63 9.39
C ASP A 128 31.93 -0.35 9.55
N GLN A 129 30.88 -0.17 8.75
CA GLN A 129 29.98 0.98 8.82
C GLN A 129 28.57 0.56 9.22
N ALA A 130 27.92 1.35 10.08
CA ALA A 130 26.62 0.99 10.63
C ALA A 130 25.54 0.70 9.57
N PHE A 131 25.53 1.40 8.43
CA PHE A 131 24.51 1.15 7.40
C PHE A 131 24.64 -0.22 6.72
N TYR A 132 25.79 -0.90 6.78
CA TYR A 132 25.99 -2.25 6.20
C TYR A 132 24.96 -3.26 6.72
N TYR A 133 24.50 -3.06 7.95
CA TYR A 133 23.56 -3.94 8.65
C TYR A 133 22.09 -3.73 8.27
N PHE A 134 21.81 -3.04 7.15
CA PHE A 134 20.50 -3.03 6.48
C PHE A 134 20.32 -4.12 5.41
N ARG A 135 21.39 -4.82 4.98
CA ARG A 135 21.35 -5.82 3.90
C ARG A 135 20.31 -6.92 4.14
N MET A 136 19.76 -7.46 3.06
CA MET A 136 18.87 -8.63 3.08
C MET A 136 19.63 -9.95 3.02
N VAL A 137 20.86 -9.94 2.51
CA VAL A 137 21.68 -11.14 2.33
C VAL A 137 23.11 -10.89 2.80
N GLU A 138 23.77 -11.91 3.33
CA GLU A 138 25.21 -11.90 3.55
C GLU A 138 25.92 -12.28 2.24
N PRO A 139 26.72 -11.37 1.67
CA PRO A 139 27.54 -11.66 0.50
C PRO A 139 28.85 -12.37 0.90
N ASP A 140 29.18 -13.45 0.21
CA ASP A 140 30.54 -13.96 0.12
C ASP A 140 31.20 -13.35 -1.12
N TYR A 141 32.21 -12.50 -0.90
CA TYR A 141 32.93 -11.80 -1.96
C TYR A 141 34.14 -12.60 -2.49
N SER A 142 34.22 -13.91 -2.21
CA SER A 142 35.26 -14.78 -2.76
C SER A 142 35.29 -14.68 -4.29
N PRO A 143 36.42 -14.28 -4.91
CA PRO A 143 36.48 -14.00 -6.35
C PRO A 143 36.12 -15.18 -7.26
N GLU A 144 36.29 -16.39 -6.75
CA GLU A 144 36.11 -17.64 -7.52
C GLU A 144 34.64 -18.07 -7.57
N GLU A 145 33.88 -17.89 -6.48
CA GLU A 145 32.48 -18.31 -6.34
C GLU A 145 31.71 -17.37 -5.39
N PRO A 146 31.26 -16.19 -5.85
CA PRO A 146 30.48 -15.31 -5.00
C PRO A 146 29.12 -15.93 -4.67
N THR A 147 28.74 -15.92 -3.39
CA THR A 147 27.45 -16.43 -2.92
C THR A 147 26.70 -15.38 -2.11
N PHE A 148 25.37 -15.55 -2.02
CA PHE A 148 24.52 -14.70 -1.19
C PHE A 148 23.73 -15.60 -0.25
N THR A 149 23.98 -15.48 1.05
CA THR A 149 23.26 -16.22 2.09
C THR A 149 22.09 -15.37 2.58
N PRO A 150 20.82 -15.79 2.39
CA PRO A 150 19.68 -15.04 2.88
C PRO A 150 19.71 -14.81 4.40
N LEU A 151 19.54 -13.56 4.83
CA LEU A 151 19.30 -13.24 6.24
C LEU A 151 17.79 -13.39 6.56
N PRO A 152 17.39 -13.47 7.85
CA PRO A 152 16.00 -13.64 8.25
C PRO A 152 15.02 -12.66 7.59
N VAL A 153 15.44 -11.40 7.40
CA VAL A 153 14.59 -10.38 6.74
C VAL A 153 14.24 -10.75 5.30
N TYR A 154 15.18 -11.34 4.54
CA TYR A 154 14.90 -11.82 3.18
C TYR A 154 13.83 -12.90 3.18
N GLY A 155 13.96 -13.90 4.07
CA GLY A 155 12.98 -14.97 4.21
C GLY A 155 11.59 -14.42 4.55
N SER A 156 11.51 -13.54 5.56
CA SER A 156 10.25 -12.93 5.99
C SER A 156 9.56 -12.12 4.90
N MET A 157 10.33 -11.34 4.12
CA MET A 157 9.78 -10.54 3.03
C MET A 157 9.37 -11.39 1.84
N ARG A 158 10.15 -12.42 1.49
CA ARG A 158 9.77 -13.39 0.46
C ARG A 158 8.43 -14.05 0.80
N ASP A 159 8.28 -14.51 2.04
CA ASP A 159 7.06 -15.21 2.48
C ASP A 159 5.86 -14.25 2.55
N TYR A 160 6.07 -13.00 3.00
CA TYR A 160 5.06 -11.94 2.97
C TYR A 160 4.59 -11.63 1.54
N ILE A 161 5.52 -11.39 0.61
CA ILE A 161 5.22 -11.10 -0.79
C ILE A 161 4.48 -12.27 -1.44
N ALA A 162 4.93 -13.50 -1.20
CA ALA A 162 4.26 -14.70 -1.70
C ALA A 162 2.82 -14.82 -1.16
N GLY A 163 2.60 -14.50 0.12
CA GLY A 163 1.26 -14.45 0.72
C GLY A 163 0.36 -13.40 0.07
N MET A 164 0.88 -12.18 -0.13
CA MET A 164 0.16 -11.09 -0.80
C MET A 164 -0.18 -11.42 -2.25
N THR A 165 0.72 -12.09 -2.98
CA THR A 165 0.46 -12.51 -4.36
C THR A 165 -0.56 -13.65 -4.44
N ALA A 166 -0.56 -14.58 -3.48
CA ALA A 166 -1.53 -15.67 -3.43
C ALA A 166 -2.94 -15.21 -3.02
N HIS A 167 -3.02 -14.17 -2.21
CA HIS A 167 -4.26 -13.60 -1.67
C HIS A 167 -4.25 -12.07 -1.80
N PRO A 168 -4.38 -11.54 -3.03
CA PRO A 168 -4.39 -10.10 -3.26
C PRO A 168 -5.60 -9.45 -2.58
N VAL A 169 -5.36 -8.33 -1.89
CA VAL A 169 -6.40 -7.53 -1.23
C VAL A 169 -6.17 -6.06 -1.56
N LEU A 170 -7.21 -5.42 -2.10
CA LEU A 170 -7.28 -3.98 -2.25
C LEU A 170 -7.57 -3.34 -0.88
N TYR A 171 -6.56 -2.72 -0.29
CA TYR A 171 -6.71 -1.88 0.90
C TYR A 171 -7.16 -0.47 0.51
N ARG A 172 -7.30 0.41 1.50
CA ARG A 172 -7.74 1.79 1.30
C ARG A 172 -6.95 2.49 0.19
N GLY A 173 -7.65 3.12 -0.75
CA GLY A 173 -7.05 3.82 -1.88
C GLY A 173 -7.89 3.75 -3.15
N VAL A 174 -7.40 4.40 -4.21
CA VAL A 174 -7.94 4.29 -5.56
C VAL A 174 -7.00 3.40 -6.36
N HIS A 175 -7.51 2.27 -6.83
CA HIS A 175 -6.76 1.27 -7.59
C HIS A 175 -7.26 1.28 -9.02
N GLN A 176 -6.37 1.55 -9.98
CA GLN A 176 -6.75 1.50 -11.39
C GLN A 176 -7.06 0.07 -11.80
N ALA A 177 -7.87 -0.10 -12.85
CA ALA A 177 -8.30 -1.42 -13.29
C ALA A 177 -7.14 -2.36 -13.69
N GLU A 178 -5.95 -1.83 -14.01
CA GLU A 178 -4.72 -2.59 -14.23
C GLU A 178 -3.95 -2.99 -12.96
N SER A 179 -4.45 -2.65 -11.77
CA SER A 179 -3.78 -3.02 -10.51
C SER A 179 -3.60 -4.53 -10.42
N TRP A 180 -2.45 -4.98 -9.93
CA TRP A 180 -2.06 -6.39 -9.93
C TRP A 180 -2.98 -7.28 -9.07
N GLU A 181 -3.72 -6.68 -8.14
CA GLU A 181 -4.72 -7.34 -7.30
C GLU A 181 -6.04 -7.61 -8.05
N ILE A 182 -6.26 -6.97 -9.20
CA ILE A 182 -7.50 -7.06 -9.99
C ILE A 182 -7.28 -8.05 -11.13
N THR A 183 -8.17 -9.04 -11.23
CA THR A 183 -8.17 -10.01 -12.33
C THR A 183 -9.35 -9.73 -13.26
N THR A 184 -9.10 -9.56 -14.57
CA THR A 184 -10.13 -9.18 -15.54
C THR A 184 -10.64 -10.35 -16.40
N GLU A 185 -9.99 -11.51 -16.40
CA GLU A 185 -10.37 -12.64 -17.26
C GLU A 185 -9.93 -13.96 -16.60
N GLY A 186 -10.66 -15.06 -16.85
CA GLY A 186 -10.08 -16.40 -16.68
C GLY A 186 -9.10 -16.70 -17.82
N GLU A 187 -8.27 -17.76 -17.70
CA GLU A 187 -7.17 -18.15 -18.63
C GLU A 187 -7.51 -18.35 -20.14
N LEU A 188 -8.65 -17.90 -20.66
CA LEU A 188 -9.02 -18.08 -22.07
C LEU A 188 -8.50 -16.94 -22.96
N PRO A 189 -7.96 -17.25 -24.16
CA PRO A 189 -7.37 -16.26 -25.05
C PRO A 189 -8.45 -15.64 -25.96
N ASP A 190 -9.25 -14.70 -25.46
CA ASP A 190 -9.89 -13.69 -26.31
C ASP A 190 -9.01 -12.43 -26.30
N PRO A 191 -8.35 -12.08 -27.42
CA PRO A 191 -7.44 -10.93 -27.47
C PRO A 191 -8.14 -9.57 -27.34
N THR A 192 -9.48 -9.54 -27.24
CA THR A 192 -10.28 -8.32 -27.07
C THR A 192 -10.72 -8.08 -25.62
N LEU A 193 -10.32 -8.93 -24.69
CA LEU A 193 -10.73 -8.86 -23.30
C LEU A 193 -9.53 -8.60 -22.36
N GLY A 194 -9.76 -7.83 -21.30
CA GLY A 194 -8.68 -7.37 -20.41
C GLY A 194 -7.74 -6.37 -21.08
N VAL A 195 -8.22 -5.70 -22.14
CA VAL A 195 -7.40 -4.78 -22.93
C VAL A 195 -7.56 -3.36 -22.42
N LYS A 196 -6.44 -2.68 -22.22
CA LYS A 196 -6.41 -1.25 -21.95
C LYS A 196 -6.75 -0.47 -23.22
N GLU A 197 -7.74 0.41 -23.15
CA GLU A 197 -8.15 1.26 -24.26
C GLU A 197 -8.31 2.71 -23.83
N THR A 198 -8.13 3.63 -24.79
CA THR A 198 -8.42 5.05 -24.57
C THR A 198 -9.90 5.23 -24.30
N ALA A 199 -10.24 5.83 -23.17
CA ALA A 199 -11.62 6.04 -22.73
C ALA A 199 -11.79 7.48 -22.23
N GLU A 200 -12.56 8.27 -22.97
CA GLU A 200 -12.86 9.66 -22.58
C GLU A 200 -13.59 9.68 -21.22
N GLY A 201 -13.11 10.53 -20.31
CA GLY A 201 -13.65 10.67 -18.95
C GLY A 201 -13.10 9.68 -17.91
N ALA A 202 -12.24 8.72 -18.30
CA ALA A 202 -11.47 7.92 -17.36
C ALA A 202 -10.39 8.77 -16.67
N GLN A 203 -9.99 8.41 -15.44
CA GLN A 203 -9.07 9.22 -14.62
C GLN A 203 -7.76 9.55 -15.33
N PHE A 204 -7.18 8.58 -16.05
CA PHE A 204 -5.95 8.74 -16.82
C PHE A 204 -6.19 8.68 -18.34
N GLY A 205 -7.44 8.86 -18.78
CA GLY A 205 -7.83 8.77 -20.19
C GLY A 205 -7.80 7.35 -20.76
N GLU A 206 -7.61 6.34 -19.91
CA GLU A 206 -7.56 4.93 -20.28
C GLU A 206 -8.39 4.10 -19.28
N ALA A 207 -8.97 3.00 -19.75
CA ALA A 207 -9.74 2.05 -18.94
C ALA A 207 -9.55 0.62 -19.46
N ILE A 208 -9.92 -0.38 -18.66
CA ILE A 208 -9.89 -1.79 -19.06
C ILE A 208 -11.23 -2.21 -19.62
N SER A 209 -11.24 -2.67 -20.88
CA SER A 209 -12.39 -3.29 -21.54
C SER A 209 -12.41 -4.79 -21.24
N THR A 210 -13.45 -5.26 -20.56
CA THR A 210 -13.55 -6.67 -20.15
C THR A 210 -15.00 -7.12 -19.93
N ARG A 211 -15.20 -8.41 -19.69
CA ARG A 211 -16.49 -9.02 -19.33
C ARG A 211 -16.55 -9.56 -17.92
N ILE A 212 -15.40 -9.78 -17.28
CA ILE A 212 -15.32 -10.28 -15.92
C ILE A 212 -14.32 -9.39 -15.19
N VAL A 213 -14.56 -9.11 -13.93
CA VAL A 213 -13.54 -8.59 -13.03
C VAL A 213 -13.72 -9.30 -11.69
N THR A 214 -12.63 -9.77 -11.11
CA THR A 214 -12.59 -10.28 -9.74
C THR A 214 -11.51 -9.60 -8.95
N PHE A 215 -11.85 -9.22 -7.72
CA PHE A 215 -10.91 -8.69 -6.75
C PHE A 215 -11.46 -8.94 -5.33
N THR A 216 -10.57 -8.83 -4.35
CA THR A 216 -10.93 -8.78 -2.94
C THR A 216 -10.55 -7.40 -2.40
N SER A 217 -11.37 -6.84 -1.53
CA SER A 217 -11.08 -5.57 -0.87
C SER A 217 -11.27 -5.65 0.63
N PHE A 218 -10.53 -4.83 1.37
CA PHE A 218 -10.66 -4.67 2.82
C PHE A 218 -10.90 -3.21 3.18
N GLY A 219 -12.12 -2.89 3.63
CA GLY A 219 -12.54 -1.51 3.89
C GLY A 219 -13.97 -1.43 4.43
N THR A 220 -14.45 -0.21 4.66
CA THR A 220 -15.86 0.05 5.01
C THR A 220 -16.73 0.30 3.80
N ASP A 221 -16.13 0.76 2.71
CA ASP A 221 -16.84 1.12 1.49
C ASP A 221 -16.01 0.65 0.31
N THR A 222 -16.66 0.01 -0.65
CA THR A 222 -16.03 -0.38 -1.92
C THR A 222 -16.85 0.16 -3.07
N HIS A 223 -16.21 0.92 -3.95
CA HIS A 223 -16.84 1.52 -5.12
C HIS A 223 -16.09 1.11 -6.39
N ILE A 224 -16.82 1.03 -7.49
CA ILE A 224 -16.22 0.91 -8.83
C ILE A 224 -16.67 2.05 -9.71
N ARG A 225 -15.77 2.49 -10.59
CA ARG A 225 -16.08 3.44 -11.65
C ARG A 225 -16.15 2.68 -12.97
N VAL A 226 -17.36 2.54 -13.49
CA VAL A 226 -17.69 1.63 -14.59
C VAL A 226 -18.51 2.33 -15.67
N LYS A 227 -18.29 1.95 -16.93
CA LYS A 227 -19.10 2.38 -18.07
C LYS A 227 -19.51 1.19 -18.92
N ALA A 228 -20.80 1.03 -19.17
CA ALA A 228 -21.34 -0.11 -19.91
C ALA A 228 -22.49 0.36 -20.80
N ALA A 229 -22.19 0.72 -22.04
CA ALA A 229 -23.21 1.23 -22.98
C ALA A 229 -24.28 0.18 -23.32
N ASN A 230 -23.91 -1.11 -23.29
CA ASN A 230 -24.78 -2.19 -23.71
C ASN A 230 -24.76 -3.35 -22.69
N GLY A 231 -25.93 -3.77 -22.23
CA GLY A 231 -26.07 -4.92 -21.34
C GLY A 231 -25.83 -4.58 -19.86
N VAL A 232 -26.49 -5.36 -19.01
CA VAL A 232 -26.42 -5.22 -17.56
C VAL A 232 -25.07 -5.76 -17.07
N VAL A 233 -24.45 -5.03 -16.14
CA VAL A 233 -23.29 -5.50 -15.39
C VAL A 233 -23.79 -6.01 -14.04
N SER A 234 -23.59 -7.30 -13.78
CA SER A 234 -24.01 -7.97 -12.54
C SER A 234 -22.82 -8.09 -11.59
N VAL A 235 -23.02 -7.66 -10.34
CA VAL A 235 -22.01 -7.74 -9.28
C VAL A 235 -22.42 -8.80 -8.26
N TYR A 236 -21.56 -9.80 -8.10
CA TYR A 236 -21.67 -10.83 -7.07
C TYR A 236 -20.68 -10.53 -5.96
N ARG A 237 -21.13 -10.62 -4.71
CA ARG A 237 -20.32 -10.45 -3.51
C ARG A 237 -20.29 -11.75 -2.72
N ASP A 238 -19.11 -12.15 -2.24
CA ASP A 238 -18.88 -13.28 -1.34
C ASP A 238 -19.52 -14.59 -1.83
N GLY A 239 -19.48 -14.80 -3.15
CA GLY A 239 -20.05 -16.00 -3.79
C GLY A 239 -21.57 -16.10 -3.74
N SER A 240 -22.29 -15.02 -3.45
CA SER A 240 -23.76 -14.96 -3.54
C SER A 240 -24.25 -15.39 -4.93
N ASP A 241 -25.39 -16.09 -5.00
CA ASP A 241 -26.07 -16.41 -6.26
C ASP A 241 -26.94 -15.26 -6.79
N THR A 242 -27.21 -14.26 -5.95
CA THR A 242 -28.04 -13.09 -6.29
C THR A 242 -27.14 -11.88 -6.54
N PRO A 243 -27.05 -11.38 -7.78
CA PRO A 243 -26.25 -10.21 -8.08
C PRO A 243 -26.97 -8.90 -7.76
N VAL A 244 -26.19 -7.83 -7.61
CA VAL A 244 -26.66 -6.46 -7.76
C VAL A 244 -26.40 -6.03 -9.20
N ASP A 245 -27.45 -5.58 -9.89
CA ASP A 245 -27.37 -5.21 -11.30
C ASP A 245 -27.15 -3.71 -11.49
N ILE A 246 -26.17 -3.37 -12.32
CA ILE A 246 -25.87 -2.03 -12.78
C ILE A 246 -26.48 -1.86 -14.17
N SER A 247 -27.37 -0.88 -14.29
CA SER A 247 -28.04 -0.60 -15.56
C SER A 247 -27.07 -0.06 -16.61
N PRO A 248 -27.28 -0.35 -17.90
CA PRO A 248 -26.45 0.19 -18.96
C PRO A 248 -26.50 1.73 -18.99
N SER A 249 -25.36 2.35 -19.29
CA SER A 249 -25.21 3.79 -19.43
C SER A 249 -24.09 4.12 -20.42
N ASP A 250 -24.30 5.15 -21.24
CA ASP A 250 -23.27 5.75 -22.08
C ASP A 250 -22.29 6.62 -21.27
N ASP A 251 -22.66 7.00 -20.05
CA ASP A 251 -21.85 7.77 -19.11
C ASP A 251 -21.16 6.88 -18.07
N TRP A 252 -20.05 7.37 -17.50
CA TRP A 252 -19.39 6.76 -16.35
C TRP A 252 -20.30 6.77 -15.13
N GLN A 253 -20.34 5.64 -14.42
CA GLN A 253 -21.11 5.45 -13.20
C GLN A 253 -20.16 5.11 -12.05
N ASP A 254 -20.25 5.85 -10.96
CA ASP A 254 -19.61 5.51 -9.69
C ASP A 254 -20.59 4.69 -8.85
N VAL A 255 -20.36 3.38 -8.75
CA VAL A 255 -21.27 2.42 -8.13
C VAL A 255 -20.70 1.93 -6.81
N THR A 256 -21.49 2.02 -5.74
CA THR A 256 -21.15 1.45 -4.44
C THR A 256 -21.51 -0.03 -4.43
N LEU A 257 -20.52 -0.89 -4.18
CA LEU A 257 -20.70 -2.34 -4.12
C LEU A 257 -20.97 -2.84 -2.70
N ASP A 258 -20.38 -2.17 -1.71
CA ASP A 258 -20.54 -2.50 -0.31
C ASP A 258 -20.41 -1.27 0.59
N TYR A 259 -21.08 -1.35 1.74
CA TYR A 259 -21.02 -0.42 2.85
C TYR A 259 -21.14 -1.18 4.18
N SER A 260 -20.22 -0.96 5.10
CA SER A 260 -20.18 -1.57 6.42
C SER A 260 -19.75 -0.57 7.51
N ILE A 261 -20.11 -0.85 8.76
CA ILE A 261 -19.75 0.03 9.90
C ILE A 261 -18.26 -0.13 10.24
N LEU A 262 -17.77 -1.37 10.22
CA LEU A 262 -16.39 -1.75 10.50
C LEU A 262 -15.73 -2.23 9.21
N PRO A 263 -14.40 -2.14 9.07
CA PRO A 263 -13.73 -2.63 7.89
C PRO A 263 -13.89 -4.15 7.80
N GLU A 264 -14.35 -4.62 6.66
CA GLU A 264 -14.59 -6.03 6.38
C GLU A 264 -13.92 -6.42 5.06
N GLU A 265 -13.58 -7.70 4.93
CA GLU A 265 -13.05 -8.26 3.70
C GLU A 265 -14.20 -8.81 2.85
N HIS A 266 -14.28 -8.38 1.60
CA HIS A 266 -15.26 -8.87 0.64
C HIS A 266 -14.62 -9.23 -0.70
N SER A 267 -15.07 -10.35 -1.26
CA SER A 267 -14.71 -10.78 -2.60
C SER A 267 -15.80 -10.36 -3.58
N PHE A 268 -15.40 -9.79 -4.71
CA PHE A 268 -16.31 -9.32 -5.75
C PHE A 268 -16.05 -10.03 -7.07
N ARG A 269 -17.13 -10.36 -7.76
CA ARG A 269 -17.12 -10.77 -9.16
C ARG A 269 -18.10 -9.88 -9.93
N VAL A 270 -17.56 -9.00 -10.75
CA VAL A 270 -18.32 -8.11 -11.65
C VAL A 270 -18.34 -8.75 -13.02
N THR A 271 -19.51 -8.90 -13.64
CA THR A 271 -19.60 -9.62 -14.92
C THR A 271 -20.75 -9.19 -15.80
N THR A 272 -20.66 -9.49 -17.09
CA THR A 272 -21.67 -9.24 -18.13
C THR A 272 -21.71 -10.44 -19.06
N LEU A 273 -22.89 -10.75 -19.61
CA LEU A 273 -23.10 -11.98 -20.39
C LEU A 273 -22.54 -11.92 -21.81
N ARG A 274 -22.50 -10.73 -22.45
CA ARG A 274 -22.26 -10.64 -23.91
C ARG A 274 -21.42 -9.46 -24.35
N ASN A 275 -21.64 -8.28 -23.77
CA ASN A 275 -20.97 -7.05 -24.16
C ASN A 275 -19.89 -6.73 -23.15
N ASN A 276 -18.80 -6.08 -23.55
CA ASN A 276 -17.79 -5.61 -22.61
C ASN A 276 -18.32 -4.40 -21.83
N PHE A 277 -17.79 -4.21 -20.62
CA PHE A 277 -17.83 -2.95 -19.90
C PHE A 277 -16.41 -2.41 -19.76
N LEU A 278 -16.32 -1.11 -19.47
CA LEU A 278 -15.08 -0.45 -19.11
C LEU A 278 -15.01 -0.29 -17.61
N LEU A 279 -13.91 -0.74 -17.01
CA LEU A 279 -13.55 -0.44 -15.62
C LEU A 279 -12.42 0.58 -15.62
N ASP A 280 -12.63 1.70 -14.94
CA ASP A 280 -11.61 2.74 -14.70
C ASP A 280 -10.83 2.39 -13.42
N SER A 281 -11.55 2.31 -12.29
CA SER A 281 -10.93 2.07 -10.99
C SER A 281 -11.85 1.36 -9.99
N VAL A 282 -11.23 0.77 -8.98
CA VAL A 282 -11.84 0.31 -7.73
C VAL A 282 -11.36 1.22 -6.62
N THR A 283 -12.27 1.83 -5.88
CA THR A 283 -11.95 2.67 -4.72
C THR A 283 -12.38 1.97 -3.45
N VAL A 284 -11.43 1.82 -2.52
CA VAL A 284 -11.68 1.26 -1.19
C VAL A 284 -11.48 2.36 -0.16
N ASP A 285 -12.48 2.54 0.69
CA ASP A 285 -12.52 3.59 1.69
C ASP A 285 -12.57 3.00 3.10
N ASN A 286 -12.09 3.78 4.07
CA ASN A 286 -12.22 3.47 5.49
C ASN A 286 -12.80 4.68 6.22
N ARG A 287 -14.10 4.60 6.51
CA ARG A 287 -14.94 5.66 7.08
C ARG A 287 -15.45 5.29 8.46
N VAL A 288 -14.83 4.34 9.16
CA VAL A 288 -15.24 3.84 10.49
C VAL A 288 -15.63 4.98 11.44
N TRP A 289 -14.81 6.03 11.53
CA TRP A 289 -15.10 7.17 12.42
C TRP A 289 -16.42 7.86 12.08
N TRP A 290 -16.71 8.08 10.80
CA TRP A 290 -17.97 8.67 10.34
C TRP A 290 -19.14 7.70 10.52
N ASN A 291 -18.93 6.42 10.23
CA ASN A 291 -19.97 5.39 10.32
C ASN A 291 -20.39 5.13 11.78
N LEU A 292 -19.49 5.39 12.74
CA LEU A 292 -19.76 5.27 14.19
C LEU A 292 -20.41 6.51 14.82
N LEU A 293 -20.27 7.71 14.24
CA LEU A 293 -20.79 8.96 14.83
C LEU A 293 -22.27 8.88 15.24
N PRO A 294 -23.19 8.36 14.42
CA PRO A 294 -24.61 8.27 14.80
C PRO A 294 -24.83 7.48 16.10
N PHE A 295 -24.04 6.44 16.34
CA PHE A 295 -24.14 5.59 17.52
C PHE A 295 -23.54 6.24 18.77
N VAL A 296 -22.46 7.01 18.61
CA VAL A 296 -21.86 7.79 19.71
C VAL A 296 -22.85 8.84 20.22
N PHE A 297 -23.55 9.55 19.32
CA PHE A 297 -24.56 10.53 19.71
C PHE A 297 -25.81 9.90 20.33
N MET A 298 -26.26 8.73 19.85
CA MET A 298 -27.37 7.99 20.48
C MET A 298 -27.02 7.51 21.89
N GLY A 299 -25.78 7.04 22.12
CA GLY A 299 -25.31 6.64 23.45
C GLY A 299 -25.22 7.81 24.44
N ALA A 300 -24.75 8.98 23.99
CA ALA A 300 -24.71 10.19 24.82
C ALA A 300 -26.11 10.68 25.21
N GLY A 301 -27.08 10.60 24.30
CA GLY A 301 -28.48 10.98 24.58
C GLY A 301 -29.15 10.10 25.65
N LEU A 302 -28.85 8.80 25.66
CA LEU A 302 -29.35 7.86 26.67
C LEU A 302 -28.73 8.11 28.06
N VAL A 303 -27.47 8.55 28.14
CA VAL A 303 -26.82 8.89 29.42
C VAL A 303 -27.35 10.21 30.00
N THR A 304 -27.82 11.14 29.16
CA THR A 304 -28.46 12.39 29.64
C THR A 304 -29.93 12.22 30.05
N MET A 305 -30.53 11.04 29.83
CA MET A 305 -31.91 10.70 30.22
C MET A 305 -31.99 9.76 31.44
N LEU A 306 -30.86 9.48 32.09
CA LEU A 306 -30.74 8.78 33.38
C LEU A 306 -30.29 9.75 34.47
#